data_AF-A0A0M3HGN5-F1
#
_entry.id   AF-A0A0M3HGN5-F1
#
_cell.length_a   1.000
_cell.length_b   1.000
_cell.length_c   1.000
_cell.angle_alpha   90.00
_cell.angle_beta   90.00
_cell.angle_gamma   90.00
#
_symmetry.space_group_name_H-M   'P 1'
#
loop_
_entity.id
_entity.type
_entity.pdbx_description
1 polymer ?
#
loop_
_entity_poly.entity_id
_entity_poly.type
_entity_poly.pdbx_seq_one_letter_code
_entity_poly.pdbx_strand_id
1 'polypeptide(L)'
;MLFDLVEYCTCLEGGFPAVIDELDLIDEDDQITHTITLEDAVNPENELNVFKYDPDFEKNEAMYDEIRREIIGEPGESSEEEDDEAESGEDADMEEQKEEGGKMTIIDNTEQNLVAFRRNVYLTIQSSLDFQEAAHKLLKIDLKSGQDVRESFSKII
;
A
#
# COMPACT_ATOMS: atom_id res chain seq x y z
N MET A 1 22.13 -31.54 -10.16
CA MET A 1 21.11 -32.18 -9.30
C MET A 1 21.02 -31.55 -7.91
N LEU A 2 21.30 -30.25 -7.77
CA LEU A 2 21.09 -29.48 -6.53
C LEU A 2 20.49 -28.08 -6.82
N PHE A 3 20.18 -27.79 -8.10
CA PHE A 3 19.58 -26.53 -8.52
C PHE A 3 18.05 -26.61 -8.67
N ASP A 4 17.47 -27.81 -8.63
CA ASP A 4 16.03 -28.03 -8.91
C ASP A 4 15.15 -28.04 -7.65
N LEU A 5 15.72 -27.79 -6.46
CA LEU A 5 14.95 -27.71 -5.20
C LEU A 5 14.52 -26.29 -4.83
N VAL A 6 15.12 -25.27 -5.45
CA VAL A 6 14.71 -23.86 -5.27
C VAL A 6 13.53 -23.51 -6.19
N GLU A 7 13.37 -24.21 -7.32
CA GLU A 7 12.25 -24.02 -8.25
C GLU A 7 10.95 -24.73 -7.84
N TYR A 8 10.99 -25.66 -6.88
CA TYR A 8 9.78 -26.39 -6.46
C TYR A 8 8.91 -25.64 -5.44
N CYS A 9 9.40 -24.55 -4.84
CA CYS A 9 8.67 -23.81 -3.82
C CYS A 9 7.74 -22.71 -4.37
N THR A 10 7.90 -22.30 -5.64
CA THR A 10 7.18 -21.15 -6.19
C THR A 10 5.84 -21.47 -6.87
N CYS A 11 5.44 -22.75 -6.97
CA CYS A 11 4.26 -23.19 -7.74
C CYS A 11 2.96 -23.43 -6.93
N LEU A 12 2.87 -23.06 -5.64
CA LEU A 12 1.61 -23.23 -4.86
C LEU A 12 1.05 -21.94 -4.21
N GLU A 13 1.72 -20.79 -4.33
CA GLU A 13 1.37 -19.54 -3.61
C GLU A 13 0.86 -18.41 -4.51
N GLY A 14 0.10 -18.72 -5.57
CA GLY A 14 -0.44 -17.70 -6.49
C GLY A 14 -1.44 -16.69 -5.87
N GLY A 15 -1.60 -16.65 -4.55
CA GLY A 15 -2.49 -15.72 -3.85
C GLY A 15 -2.09 -15.33 -2.42
N PHE A 16 -1.01 -15.89 -1.84
CA PHE A 16 -0.60 -15.61 -0.47
C PHE A 16 0.92 -15.48 -0.38
N PRO A 17 1.48 -14.27 -0.56
CA PRO A 17 2.90 -14.05 -0.35
C PRO A 17 3.27 -14.32 1.12
N ALA A 18 4.44 -14.92 1.36
CA ALA A 18 4.91 -15.25 2.71
C ALA A 18 5.10 -14.03 3.61
N VAL A 19 5.55 -12.91 3.03
CA VAL A 19 5.63 -11.59 3.68
C VAL A 19 5.07 -10.57 2.68
N ILE A 20 4.27 -9.64 3.18
CA ILE A 20 3.73 -8.54 2.38
C ILE A 20 4.80 -7.44 2.35
N ASP A 21 5.08 -6.85 1.18
CA ASP A 21 6.15 -5.84 1.02
C ASP A 21 6.04 -4.66 2.01
N GLU A 22 4.82 -4.23 2.37
CA GLU A 22 4.59 -3.17 3.35
C GLU A 22 4.91 -3.57 4.81
N LEU A 23 5.05 -4.86 5.08
CA LEU A 23 5.33 -5.41 6.42
C LEU A 23 6.80 -5.84 6.59
N ASP A 24 7.63 -5.69 5.56
CA ASP A 24 9.06 -5.99 5.60
C ASP A 24 9.87 -4.80 6.14
N LEU A 25 9.75 -4.57 7.46
CA LEU A 25 10.27 -3.37 8.14
C LEU A 25 11.54 -3.60 8.97
N ILE A 26 11.96 -4.86 9.15
CA ILE A 26 13.02 -5.25 10.07
C ILE A 26 14.09 -5.99 9.29
N ASP A 27 15.35 -5.60 9.46
CA ASP A 27 16.48 -6.29 8.84
C ASP A 27 16.61 -7.72 9.37
N GLU A 28 17.06 -8.64 8.51
CA GLU A 28 17.20 -10.07 8.84
C GLU A 28 18.13 -10.30 10.06
N ASP A 29 19.13 -9.45 10.24
CA ASP A 29 20.10 -9.54 11.34
C ASP A 29 19.51 -9.13 12.70
N ASP A 30 18.46 -8.29 12.70
CA ASP A 30 17.79 -7.79 13.91
C ASP A 30 16.57 -8.64 14.32
N GLN A 31 16.21 -9.64 13.51
CA GLN A 31 15.07 -10.52 13.76
C GLN A 31 15.37 -11.56 14.85
N ILE A 32 14.62 -11.52 15.97
CA ILE A 32 14.75 -12.50 17.06
C ILE A 32 13.68 -13.59 16.96
N THR A 33 14.08 -14.81 16.56
CA THR A 33 13.17 -15.96 16.46
C THR A 33 13.06 -16.74 17.78
N HIS A 34 11.88 -16.79 18.37
CA HIS A 34 11.60 -17.59 19.57
C HIS A 34 11.10 -18.99 19.20
N THR A 35 11.76 -20.05 19.67
CA THR A 35 11.34 -21.44 19.42
C THR A 35 10.49 -21.96 20.57
N ILE A 36 9.17 -22.05 20.37
CA ILE A 36 8.20 -22.54 21.36
C ILE A 36 7.56 -23.82 20.83
N THR A 37 7.45 -24.86 21.66
CA THR A 37 6.75 -26.09 21.26
C THR A 37 5.30 -26.08 21.74
N LEU A 38 4.44 -26.88 21.11
CA LEU A 38 3.01 -26.95 21.46
C LEU A 38 2.75 -27.66 22.80
N GLU A 39 3.72 -28.44 23.28
CA GLU A 39 3.63 -29.19 24.54
C GLU A 39 4.13 -28.36 25.73
N ASP A 40 4.84 -27.26 25.47
CA ASP A 40 5.36 -26.39 26.51
C ASP A 40 4.23 -25.66 27.23
N ALA A 41 4.25 -25.70 28.56
CA ALA A 41 3.35 -24.92 29.38
C ALA A 41 3.77 -23.45 29.37
N VAL A 42 3.23 -22.66 28.45
CA VAL A 42 3.45 -21.21 28.37
C VAL A 42 2.58 -20.51 29.41
N ASN A 43 3.19 -19.64 30.22
CA ASN A 43 2.47 -18.78 31.13
C ASN A 43 1.96 -17.54 30.36
N PRO A 44 0.64 -17.30 30.27
CA PRO A 44 0.11 -16.15 29.53
C PRO A 44 0.23 -14.82 30.30
N GLU A 45 0.68 -14.83 31.55
CA GLU A 45 0.93 -13.63 32.37
C GLU A 45 -0.23 -12.60 32.37
N ASN A 46 -1.47 -13.09 32.34
CA ASN A 46 -2.69 -12.28 32.23
C ASN A 46 -2.83 -11.17 33.30
N GLU A 47 -2.11 -11.30 34.40
CA GLU A 47 -2.06 -10.31 35.47
C GLU A 47 -1.47 -8.97 35.04
N LEU A 48 -0.61 -8.95 34.01
CA LEU A 48 -0.03 -7.72 33.46
C LEU A 48 -1.07 -6.85 32.72
N ASN A 49 -2.17 -7.44 32.28
CA ASN A 49 -3.27 -6.70 31.62
C ASN A 49 -4.14 -5.92 32.62
N VAL A 50 -3.93 -6.09 33.92
CA VAL A 50 -4.68 -5.41 34.98
C VAL A 50 -3.80 -4.37 35.64
N PHE A 51 -4.27 -3.13 35.70
CA PHE A 51 -3.56 -2.07 36.41
C PHE A 51 -3.40 -2.40 37.89
N LYS A 52 -2.16 -2.39 38.34
CA LYS A 52 -1.77 -2.58 39.74
C LYS A 52 -0.85 -1.43 40.14
N TYR A 53 -0.85 -1.10 41.43
CA TYR A 53 0.07 -0.11 41.96
C TYR A 53 1.48 -0.67 42.01
N ASP A 54 2.44 0.06 41.43
CA ASP A 54 3.86 -0.27 41.46
C ASP A 54 4.61 0.65 42.43
N PRO A 55 5.23 0.12 43.50
CA PRO A 55 6.04 0.91 44.43
C PRO A 55 7.35 1.43 43.81
N ASP A 56 7.85 0.82 42.74
CA ASP A 56 9.09 1.19 42.05
C ASP A 56 8.84 1.92 40.72
N PHE A 57 7.61 2.43 40.51
CA PHE A 57 7.18 3.13 39.30
C PHE A 57 8.20 4.14 38.76
N GLU A 58 8.71 5.03 39.63
CA GLU A 58 9.67 6.08 39.22
C GLU A 58 10.96 5.52 38.61
N LYS A 59 11.43 4.36 39.09
CA LYS A 59 12.64 3.73 38.53
C LYS A 59 12.34 3.02 37.23
N ASN A 60 11.21 2.32 37.15
CA ASN A 60 10.80 1.58 35.97
C ASN A 60 10.55 2.55 34.79
N GLU A 61 9.85 3.66 35.02
CA GLU A 61 9.66 4.71 34.02
C GLU A 61 10.99 5.26 33.50
N ALA A 62 11.94 5.56 34.39
CA ALA A 62 13.26 6.05 33.98
C ALA A 62 14.04 5.03 33.12
N MET A 63 13.92 3.73 33.43
CA MET A 63 14.51 2.68 32.59
C MET A 63 13.82 2.56 31.23
N TYR A 64 12.48 2.66 31.19
CA TYR A 64 11.73 2.66 29.94
C TYR A 64 12.09 3.86 29.06
N ASP A 65 12.25 5.06 29.64
CA ASP A 65 12.66 6.26 28.92
C ASP A 65 14.06 6.12 28.30
N GLU A 66 14.99 5.49 29.01
CA GLU A 66 16.33 5.20 28.51
C GLU A 66 16.29 4.25 27.31
N ILE A 67 15.56 3.13 27.42
CA ILE A 67 15.40 2.14 26.35
C ILE A 67 14.65 2.74 25.15
N ARG A 68 13.59 3.52 25.40
CA ARG A 68 12.82 4.20 24.34
C ARG A 68 13.72 5.09 23.51
N ARG A 69 14.60 5.85 24.17
CA ARG A 69 15.56 6.73 23.52
C ARG A 69 16.64 5.97 22.76
N GLU A 70 17.07 4.80 23.25
CA GLU A 70 18.01 3.95 22.53
C GLU A 70 17.41 3.39 21.23
N ILE A 71 16.16 2.94 21.26
CA ILE A 71 15.49 2.30 20.12
C ILE A 71 14.99 3.31 19.09
N ILE A 72 14.36 4.41 19.53
CA ILE A 72 13.66 5.37 18.65
C ILE A 72 14.46 6.67 18.49
N GLY A 73 15.39 6.98 19.40
CA GLY A 73 16.10 8.26 19.46
C GLY A 73 15.45 9.28 20.42
N GLU A 74 16.10 10.42 20.64
CA GLU A 74 15.49 11.54 21.37
C GLU A 74 14.39 12.20 20.52
N PRO A 75 13.23 12.56 21.12
CA PRO A 75 12.21 13.32 20.43
C PRO A 75 12.78 14.71 20.07
N GLY A 76 13.30 14.85 18.85
CA GLY A 76 13.92 16.07 18.35
C GLY A 76 15.30 15.92 17.70
N GLU A 77 15.94 14.74 17.73
CA GLU A 77 17.23 14.52 17.02
C GLU A 77 17.08 13.80 15.67
N SER A 78 15.90 13.24 15.36
CA SER A 78 15.58 12.78 14.02
C SER A 78 15.15 13.98 13.18
N SER A 79 16.10 14.54 12.43
CA SER A 79 15.98 15.35 11.20
C SER A 79 14.78 16.31 11.12
N GLU A 80 15.08 17.60 10.99
CA GLU A 80 14.19 18.68 10.52
C GLU A 80 13.20 18.23 9.42
N GLU A 81 12.05 17.67 9.81
CA GLU A 81 10.81 17.68 9.03
C GLU A 81 9.68 17.94 10.02
N GLU A 82 9.07 19.11 9.85
CA GLU A 82 7.98 19.67 10.63
C GLU A 82 6.78 18.72 10.61
N ASP A 83 6.35 18.24 11.78
CA ASP A 83 4.94 17.89 12.01
C ASP A 83 4.60 18.11 13.49
N ASP A 84 4.30 19.36 13.81
CA ASP A 84 3.70 19.81 15.07
C ASP A 84 2.19 19.49 15.03
N GLU A 85 1.74 18.38 15.62
CA GLU A 85 0.34 18.27 16.06
C GLU A 85 0.22 17.71 17.48
N ALA A 86 0.28 18.65 18.44
CA ALA A 86 -0.21 18.45 19.80
C ALA A 86 -1.74 18.57 19.83
N GLU A 87 -2.45 17.43 19.89
CA GLU A 87 -3.89 17.40 20.07
C GLU A 87 -4.27 17.69 21.54
N SER A 88 -4.86 18.86 21.79
CA SER A 88 -5.53 19.18 23.06
C SER A 88 -6.78 20.05 22.84
N GLY A 89 -7.94 19.37 22.76
CA GLY A 89 -9.17 19.71 23.49
C GLY A 89 -9.94 21.02 23.22
N GLU A 90 -11.22 20.81 22.83
CA GLU A 90 -12.43 21.62 23.11
C GLU A 90 -12.95 22.62 22.06
N ASP A 91 -13.99 22.14 21.34
CA ASP A 91 -15.28 22.78 20.96
C ASP A 91 -15.34 24.30 20.71
N ALA A 92 -15.40 24.70 19.42
CA ALA A 92 -16.15 25.87 18.96
C ALA A 92 -16.39 25.82 17.44
N ASP A 93 -17.68 25.79 17.08
CA ASP A 93 -18.25 25.92 15.73
C ASP A 93 -17.81 27.21 15.02
N MET A 94 -17.10 27.08 13.88
CA MET A 94 -17.18 28.02 12.75
C MET A 94 -16.47 27.44 11.52
N GLU A 95 -17.21 27.36 10.42
CA GLU A 95 -16.70 27.00 9.09
C GLU A 95 -15.52 27.90 8.66
N GLU A 96 -14.40 27.29 8.27
CA GLU A 96 -13.61 27.75 7.13
C GLU A 96 -12.75 26.63 6.57
N GLN A 97 -12.96 26.35 5.29
CA GLN A 97 -12.17 25.45 4.47
C GLN A 97 -10.72 25.90 4.45
N LYS A 98 -9.78 24.98 4.65
CA LYS A 98 -8.42 25.13 4.13
C LYS A 98 -7.79 23.80 3.75
N GLU A 99 -7.68 23.63 2.44
CA GLU A 99 -6.99 22.56 1.73
C GLU A 99 -5.50 22.53 2.05
N GLU A 100 -4.99 21.34 2.38
CA GLU A 100 -3.57 21.01 2.26
C GLU A 100 -3.37 19.88 1.24
N GLY A 101 -2.49 20.12 0.27
CA GLY A 101 -1.66 19.13 -0.41
C GLY A 101 -2.32 18.01 -1.23
N GLY A 102 -3.65 17.95 -1.33
CA GLY A 102 -4.34 16.89 -2.06
C GLY A 102 -3.96 16.90 -3.54
N LYS A 103 -3.26 15.86 -4.01
CA LYS A 103 -3.15 15.53 -5.43
C LYS A 103 -4.57 15.49 -5.99
N MET A 104 -5.00 16.61 -6.58
CA MET A 104 -6.35 16.79 -7.11
C MET A 104 -6.57 15.69 -8.13
N THR A 105 -7.26 14.63 -7.72
CA THR A 105 -7.56 13.49 -8.58
C THR A 105 -8.70 13.96 -9.46
N ILE A 106 -8.35 14.45 -10.66
CA ILE A 106 -9.33 14.90 -11.65
C ILE A 106 -10.08 13.65 -12.13
N ILE A 107 -11.27 13.43 -11.56
CA ILE A 107 -12.17 12.35 -11.98
C ILE A 107 -12.93 12.84 -13.22
N ASP A 108 -12.57 12.28 -14.38
CA ASP A 108 -13.24 12.59 -15.64
C ASP A 108 -14.60 11.86 -15.72
N ASN A 109 -15.68 12.59 -15.46
CA ASN A 109 -17.06 12.12 -15.62
C ASN A 109 -17.61 12.32 -17.04
N THR A 110 -16.83 12.88 -17.97
CA THR A 110 -17.34 13.33 -19.28
C THR A 110 -17.11 12.32 -20.42
N GLU A 111 -16.56 11.13 -20.11
CA GLU A 111 -16.29 10.03 -21.05
C GLU A 111 -15.61 10.47 -22.37
N GLN A 112 -14.90 11.60 -22.38
CA GLN A 112 -14.40 12.22 -23.60
C GLN A 112 -13.41 11.30 -24.33
N ASN A 113 -12.64 10.54 -23.57
CA ASN A 113 -11.70 9.57 -24.11
C ASN A 113 -12.41 8.46 -24.92
N LEU A 114 -13.57 7.97 -24.45
CA LEU A 114 -14.36 6.96 -25.18
C LEU A 114 -14.97 7.53 -26.46
N VAL A 115 -15.48 8.76 -26.40
CA VAL A 115 -16.04 9.44 -27.57
C VAL A 115 -14.96 9.75 -28.61
N ALA A 116 -13.77 10.18 -28.19
CA ALA A 116 -12.63 10.39 -29.08
C ALA A 116 -12.20 9.07 -29.74
N PHE A 117 -12.13 7.98 -28.97
CA PHE A 117 -11.81 6.66 -29.47
C PHE A 117 -12.84 6.16 -30.50
N ARG A 118 -14.15 6.28 -30.22
CA ARG A 118 -15.24 5.93 -31.16
C ARG A 118 -15.13 6.70 -32.48
N ARG A 119 -14.84 8.01 -32.43
CA ARG A 119 -14.63 8.83 -33.63
C ARG A 119 -13.41 8.34 -34.43
N ASN A 120 -12.32 8.02 -33.76
CA ASN A 120 -11.10 7.51 -34.40
C ASN A 120 -11.35 6.17 -35.10
N VAL A 121 -12.02 5.22 -34.44
CA VAL A 121 -12.37 3.92 -35.03
C VAL A 121 -13.31 4.09 -36.22
N TYR A 122 -14.35 4.92 -36.09
CA TYR A 122 -15.27 5.20 -37.19
C TYR A 122 -14.54 5.80 -38.41
N LEU A 123 -13.67 6.79 -38.20
CA LEU A 123 -12.89 7.40 -39.28
C LEU A 123 -11.89 6.43 -39.91
N THR A 124 -11.29 5.54 -39.12
CA THR A 124 -10.36 4.51 -39.61
C THR A 124 -11.07 3.51 -40.52
N ILE A 125 -12.29 3.10 -40.16
CA ILE A 125 -13.13 2.23 -40.99
C ILE A 125 -13.58 2.97 -42.25
N GLN A 126 -14.06 4.23 -42.13
CA GLN A 126 -14.57 5.03 -43.24
C GLN A 126 -13.50 5.42 -44.26
N SER A 127 -12.24 5.57 -43.82
CA SER A 127 -11.11 5.95 -44.67
C SER A 127 -10.36 4.75 -45.28
N SER A 128 -10.73 3.52 -44.92
CA SER A 128 -10.11 2.31 -45.45
C SER A 128 -10.91 1.77 -46.62
N LEU A 129 -10.24 1.28 -47.66
CA LEU A 129 -10.90 0.75 -48.85
C LEU A 129 -11.26 -0.73 -48.70
N ASP A 130 -10.42 -1.47 -47.97
CA ASP A 130 -10.56 -2.91 -47.75
C ASP A 130 -10.59 -3.25 -46.25
N PHE A 131 -11.28 -4.33 -45.89
CA PHE A 131 -11.44 -4.77 -44.50
C PHE A 131 -10.11 -5.23 -43.89
N GLN A 132 -9.19 -5.78 -44.70
CA GLN A 132 -7.85 -6.15 -44.24
C GLN A 132 -7.01 -4.93 -43.85
N GLU A 133 -7.15 -3.84 -44.60
CA GLU A 133 -6.44 -2.58 -44.34
C GLU A 133 -6.99 -1.92 -43.05
N ALA A 134 -8.30 -1.92 -42.87
CA ALA A 134 -8.95 -1.44 -41.65
C ALA A 134 -8.47 -2.24 -40.42
N ALA A 135 -8.44 -3.57 -40.51
CA ALA A 135 -7.97 -4.44 -39.42
C ALA A 135 -6.50 -4.16 -39.07
N HIS A 136 -5.63 -4.01 -40.06
CA HIS A 136 -4.21 -3.70 -39.84
C HIS A 136 -4.00 -2.33 -39.18
N LYS A 137 -4.80 -1.31 -39.55
CA LYS A 137 -4.75 0.01 -38.92
C LYS A 137 -5.27 -0.01 -37.48
N LEU A 138 -6.35 -0.74 -37.20
CA LEU A 138 -6.92 -0.87 -35.86
C LEU A 138 -5.98 -1.59 -34.87
N LEU A 139 -5.23 -2.58 -35.34
CA LEU A 139 -4.20 -3.27 -34.55
C LEU A 139 -3.01 -2.37 -34.17
N LYS A 140 -2.84 -1.25 -34.88
CA LYS A 140 -1.73 -0.31 -34.70
C LYS A 140 -2.12 0.90 -33.83
N ILE A 141 -3.36 0.97 -33.36
CA ILE A 141 -3.80 2.02 -32.43
C ILE A 141 -3.28 1.66 -31.03
N ASP A 142 -2.42 2.51 -30.47
CA ASP A 142 -1.92 2.37 -29.10
C ASP A 142 -3.05 2.64 -28.11
N LEU A 143 -3.50 1.59 -27.43
CA LEU A 143 -4.42 1.70 -26.31
C LEU A 143 -3.65 2.07 -25.06
N LYS A 144 -4.26 2.90 -24.20
CA LYS A 144 -3.66 3.29 -22.93
C LYS A 144 -3.49 2.04 -22.05
N SER A 145 -2.32 1.91 -21.42
CA SER A 145 -1.96 0.77 -20.56
C SER A 145 -3.05 0.53 -19.50
N GLY A 146 -3.71 -0.62 -19.57
CA GLY A 146 -4.82 -1.01 -18.69
C GLY A 146 -6.20 -1.08 -19.34
N GLN A 147 -6.35 -0.70 -20.62
CA GLN A 147 -7.60 -0.92 -21.37
C GLN A 147 -7.50 -2.17 -22.24
N ASP A 148 -8.25 -3.22 -21.88
CA ASP A 148 -8.33 -4.42 -22.69
C ASP A 148 -8.96 -4.12 -24.05
N VAL A 149 -8.32 -4.58 -25.14
CA VAL A 149 -8.85 -4.51 -26.50
C VAL A 149 -10.28 -5.06 -26.57
N ARG A 150 -10.59 -6.12 -25.84
CA ARG A 150 -11.94 -6.72 -25.86
C ARG A 150 -12.99 -5.79 -25.26
N GLU A 151 -12.68 -5.16 -24.14
CA GLU A 151 -13.64 -4.28 -23.46
C GLU A 151 -13.82 -2.96 -24.22
N SER A 152 -12.73 -2.39 -24.72
CA SER A 152 -12.74 -1.15 -25.51
C SER A 152 -13.54 -1.30 -26.80
N PHE A 153 -13.37 -2.41 -27.52
CA PHE A 153 -14.10 -2.66 -28.76
C PHE A 153 -15.56 -3.08 -28.52
N SER A 154 -15.87 -3.73 -27.38
CA SER A 154 -17.25 -4.03 -27.01
C SER A 154 -18.08 -2.77 -26.75
N LYS A 155 -17.46 -1.67 -26.31
CA LYS A 155 -18.13 -0.38 -26.08
C LYS A 155 -18.30 0.45 -27.36
N ILE A 156 -17.91 -0.06 -28.53
CA ILE A 156 -18.04 0.63 -29.83
C ILE A 156 -19.42 0.40 -30.46
N ILE A 157 -20.02 -0.78 -30.24
CA ILE A 157 -21.36 -1.18 -30.73
C ILE A 157 -22.39 -0.85 -29.65
#